data_AF-A0A5C7A590-F1
#
_entry.id   AF-A0A5C7A590-F1
#
_cell.length_a   1.000
_cell.length_b   1.000
_cell.length_c   1.000
_cell.angle_alpha   90.00
_cell.angle_beta   90.00
_cell.angle_gamma   90.00
#
_symmetry.space_group_name_H-M   'P 1'
#
loop_
_entity.id
_entity.type
_entity.pdbx_description
1 polymer ?
#
loop_
_entity_poly.entity_id
_entity_poly.type
_entity_poly.pdbx_seq_one_letter_code
_entity_poly.pdbx_strand_id
1 'polypeptide(L)'
;MEMAGGGRSTLDNLEEDRHPELVSRSNADEERHPELVSGSNMNGPENGLYVTRDLGDIMDCNHYIITVPTPVDKNNRPDLTPLYKSSESVGKMLKKGDIVIYESTVYPGVTEDECVPVLEKYSGLKFNEDFFVGYSPERINPGDKEHTVEKIKKVTAGSTPEIGKKVDALYASIITAGTHLAPTIKVAEAAKVIENSQRDINIAFVNELAKIFNKMEIDTNDVLEAAGTKWNFLNFRPGLVGGHCIGVDPYYLAQKAQELGYHPEIILAGRRMNDSMGQYVASEVIKLMLKNDLKVKGANILVLGITFKENCPDVRNTKAVDVVKELQQYGAKVTIYDPLANPAEVKHEYNLETTKTIPTQKFDAIVLTVAHKEFLTMDLDVFKKQHSVVYDVKGVLNEWANAKL
;
A
#
# COMPACT_ATOMS: atom_id res chain seq x y z
N MET A 1 -15.75 7.22 -9.06
CA MET A 1 -16.19 8.63 -9.12
C MET A 1 -17.50 8.66 -8.38
N GLU A 2 -17.51 9.16 -7.15
CA GLU A 2 -18.70 9.23 -6.31
C GLU A 2 -19.36 10.59 -6.51
N MET A 3 -20.63 10.64 -6.91
CA MET A 3 -21.34 11.91 -7.09
C MET A 3 -22.82 11.83 -6.69
N ALA A 4 -23.32 13.00 -6.27
CA ALA A 4 -24.69 13.27 -5.89
C ALA A 4 -25.36 14.24 -6.89
N GLY A 5 -26.54 13.84 -7.39
CA GLY A 5 -27.59 14.72 -7.90
C GLY A 5 -27.93 14.65 -9.40
N GLY A 6 -29.22 14.37 -9.72
CA GLY A 6 -29.93 15.08 -10.80
C GLY A 6 -30.36 14.36 -12.10
N GLY A 7 -31.22 13.33 -12.06
CA GLY A 7 -31.57 12.45 -13.20
C GLY A 7 -32.26 13.02 -14.48
N ARG A 8 -32.16 12.27 -15.58
CA ARG A 8 -33.28 11.71 -16.37
C ARG A 8 -32.84 10.69 -17.46
N SER A 9 -33.54 9.55 -17.45
CA SER A 9 -33.75 8.46 -18.44
C SER A 9 -33.25 8.65 -19.89
N THR A 10 -32.69 7.66 -20.60
CA THR A 10 -33.24 6.34 -20.97
C THR A 10 -32.15 5.47 -21.63
N LEU A 11 -32.30 4.15 -21.51
CA LEU A 11 -31.50 3.08 -22.12
C LEU A 11 -31.46 3.15 -23.66
N ASP A 12 -30.31 2.88 -24.28
CA ASP A 12 -30.08 1.64 -25.05
C ASP A 12 -28.73 1.67 -25.80
N ASN A 13 -28.03 0.54 -25.69
CA ASN A 13 -26.99 0.02 -26.59
C ASN A 13 -25.72 0.86 -26.84
N LEU A 14 -24.57 0.32 -26.44
CA LEU A 14 -23.51 -0.15 -27.35
C LEU A 14 -22.33 -0.69 -26.53
N GLU A 15 -22.20 -2.02 -26.55
CA GLU A 15 -20.90 -2.69 -26.38
C GLU A 15 -20.02 -2.31 -27.57
N GLU A 16 -18.78 -1.86 -27.31
CA GLU A 16 -17.55 -2.47 -27.84
C GLU A 16 -16.31 -1.68 -27.37
N ASP A 17 -15.25 -2.45 -27.11
CA ASP A 17 -13.86 -2.03 -26.85
C ASP A 17 -13.49 -1.31 -25.54
N ARG A 18 -13.54 -2.06 -24.42
CA ARG A 18 -12.52 -1.95 -23.36
C ARG A 18 -12.18 -3.34 -22.81
N HIS A 19 -10.88 -3.59 -22.61
CA HIS A 19 -10.28 -4.83 -22.11
C HIS A 19 -11.12 -5.57 -21.04
N PRO A 20 -11.36 -6.89 -21.17
CA PRO A 20 -12.16 -7.70 -20.24
C PRO A 20 -11.71 -7.64 -18.76
N GLU A 21 -10.44 -7.31 -18.52
CA GLU A 21 -9.79 -7.29 -17.20
C GLU A 21 -10.16 -6.07 -16.33
N LEU A 22 -10.69 -4.99 -16.92
CA LEU A 22 -11.17 -3.83 -16.16
C LEU A 22 -12.65 -4.01 -15.75
N VAL A 23 -13.40 -4.81 -16.50
CA VAL A 23 -14.80 -5.14 -16.21
C VAL A 23 -14.90 -6.21 -15.12
N SER A 24 -13.95 -7.15 -15.05
CA SER A 24 -13.88 -8.12 -13.95
C SER A 24 -13.51 -7.48 -12.61
N ARG A 25 -12.82 -6.33 -12.60
CA ARG A 25 -12.50 -5.59 -11.37
C ARG A 25 -13.72 -4.89 -10.75
N SER A 26 -14.68 -4.41 -11.54
CA SER A 26 -15.90 -3.82 -10.95
C SER A 26 -16.78 -4.86 -10.26
N ASN A 27 -16.86 -6.07 -10.82
CA ASN A 27 -17.64 -7.14 -10.21
C ASN A 27 -16.92 -7.73 -8.98
N ALA A 28 -15.59 -7.65 -8.94
CA ALA A 28 -14.80 -8.02 -7.76
C ALA A 28 -14.88 -6.96 -6.63
N ASP A 29 -15.08 -5.69 -6.95
CA ASP A 29 -15.32 -4.63 -5.95
C ASP A 29 -16.73 -4.72 -5.33
N GLU A 30 -17.74 -5.19 -6.09
CA GLU A 30 -19.07 -5.54 -5.54
C GLU A 30 -19.00 -6.65 -4.48
N GLU A 31 -18.09 -7.63 -4.63
CA GLU A 31 -17.86 -8.69 -3.63
C GLU A 31 -17.00 -8.22 -2.45
N ARG A 32 -16.12 -7.22 -2.63
CA ARG A 32 -15.17 -6.75 -1.60
C ARG A 32 -15.75 -5.68 -0.66
N HIS A 33 -16.75 -4.93 -1.10
CA HIS A 33 -17.38 -3.85 -0.33
C HIS A 33 -18.91 -3.87 -0.46
N PRO A 34 -19.60 -4.87 0.13
CA PRO A 34 -21.05 -5.02 0.02
C PRO A 34 -21.86 -3.82 0.58
N GLU A 35 -21.23 -2.98 1.41
CA GLU A 35 -21.81 -1.73 1.94
C GLU A 35 -21.95 -0.62 0.89
N LEU A 36 -21.16 -0.65 -0.19
CA LEU A 36 -21.25 0.32 -1.30
C LEU A 36 -22.43 0.01 -2.25
N VAL A 37 -22.93 -1.23 -2.23
CA VAL A 37 -24.01 -1.71 -3.12
C VAL A 37 -25.36 -1.77 -2.39
N SER A 38 -25.39 -1.77 -1.06
CA SER A 38 -26.61 -1.86 -0.24
C SER A 38 -27.41 -0.56 -0.15
N GLY A 39 -27.50 0.17 -1.26
CA GLY A 39 -28.19 1.45 -1.37
C GLY A 39 -28.66 1.79 -2.78
N SER A 40 -28.87 0.80 -3.67
CA SER A 40 -29.51 1.02 -4.97
C SER A 40 -31.02 1.21 -4.81
N ASN A 41 -31.40 2.26 -4.07
CA ASN A 41 -32.70 2.87 -4.25
C ASN A 41 -32.69 3.56 -5.61
N MET A 42 -33.05 2.80 -6.66
CA MET A 42 -33.40 3.32 -7.99
C MET A 42 -34.63 4.26 -7.95
N ASN A 43 -35.18 4.52 -6.76
CA ASN A 43 -36.18 5.54 -6.42
C ASN A 43 -35.82 6.27 -5.10
N GLY A 44 -34.58 6.78 -4.98
CA GLY A 44 -34.08 7.54 -3.81
C GLY A 44 -34.01 9.07 -4.03
N PRO A 45 -33.88 9.88 -2.95
CA PRO A 45 -34.13 11.33 -2.95
C PRO A 45 -33.11 12.14 -3.78
N GLU A 46 -33.34 13.45 -3.94
CA GLU A 46 -32.48 14.39 -4.71
C GLU A 46 -30.96 14.33 -4.37
N ASN A 47 -30.55 13.71 -3.26
CA ASN A 47 -29.15 13.55 -2.81
C ASN A 47 -28.81 12.06 -2.53
N GLY A 48 -27.67 11.57 -3.01
CA GLY A 48 -27.20 10.19 -2.78
C GLY A 48 -25.95 9.82 -3.60
N LEU A 49 -25.55 8.54 -3.61
CA LEU A 49 -24.46 8.02 -4.43
C LEU A 49 -25.00 7.50 -5.77
N TYR A 50 -24.47 8.01 -6.88
CA TYR A 50 -24.73 7.48 -8.22
C TYR A 50 -23.43 6.95 -8.84
N VAL A 51 -23.45 5.68 -9.27
CA VAL A 51 -22.30 5.00 -9.88
C VAL A 51 -22.56 4.82 -11.37
N THR A 52 -21.63 5.29 -12.19
CA THR A 52 -21.75 5.27 -13.64
C THR A 52 -20.42 4.96 -14.32
N ARG A 53 -20.51 4.54 -15.59
CA ARG A 53 -19.40 4.36 -16.53
C ARG A 53 -19.50 5.32 -17.72
N ASP A 54 -20.59 6.07 -17.82
CA ASP A 54 -20.79 7.08 -18.86
C ASP A 54 -20.15 8.41 -18.40
N LEU A 55 -19.40 9.04 -19.30
CA LEU A 55 -18.81 10.36 -19.06
C LEU A 55 -19.86 11.46 -19.17
N GLY A 56 -20.97 11.25 -19.88
CA GLY A 56 -22.04 12.24 -19.97
C GLY A 56 -22.67 12.55 -18.62
N ASP A 57 -22.77 11.54 -17.75
CA ASP A 57 -23.37 11.64 -16.41
C ASP A 57 -22.60 12.55 -15.46
N ILE A 58 -21.33 12.88 -15.78
CA ILE A 58 -20.50 13.74 -14.93
C ILE A 58 -20.47 15.20 -15.39
N MET A 59 -21.19 15.52 -16.47
CA MET A 59 -21.14 16.83 -17.09
C MET A 59 -21.66 17.92 -16.15
N ASP A 60 -22.67 17.67 -15.32
CA ASP A 60 -23.29 18.71 -14.48
C ASP A 60 -22.56 18.99 -13.17
N CYS A 61 -21.38 18.40 -12.98
CA CYS A 61 -20.62 18.53 -11.76
C CYS A 61 -19.66 19.72 -11.79
N ASN A 62 -19.35 20.24 -10.60
CA ASN A 62 -18.50 21.41 -10.40
C ASN A 62 -17.20 21.08 -9.63
N HIS A 63 -17.13 19.89 -9.03
CA HIS A 63 -15.94 19.35 -8.39
C HIS A 63 -15.69 17.94 -8.90
N TYR A 64 -14.45 17.67 -9.31
CA TYR A 64 -14.03 16.38 -9.85
C TYR A 64 -12.90 15.83 -8.98
N ILE A 65 -13.18 14.79 -8.17
CA ILE A 65 -12.17 14.17 -7.31
C ILE A 65 -11.59 12.93 -8.00
N ILE A 66 -10.28 12.95 -8.29
CA ILE A 66 -9.55 11.88 -8.97
C ILE A 66 -8.75 11.06 -7.94
N THR A 67 -9.10 9.77 -7.84
CA THR A 67 -8.57 8.82 -6.84
C THR A 67 -7.98 7.56 -7.50
N VAL A 68 -7.41 7.68 -8.71
CA VAL A 68 -6.84 6.54 -9.44
C VAL A 68 -5.51 6.07 -8.85
N PRO A 69 -5.15 4.79 -8.98
CA PRO A 69 -3.86 4.30 -8.50
C PRO A 69 -2.69 4.90 -9.30
N THR A 70 -1.56 5.05 -8.63
CA THR A 70 -0.27 5.43 -9.21
C THR A 70 0.70 4.28 -8.97
N PRO A 71 0.77 3.29 -9.89
CA PRO A 71 1.71 2.18 -9.76
C PRO A 71 3.13 2.61 -10.15
N VAL A 72 4.11 1.73 -9.92
CA VAL A 72 5.44 1.84 -10.52
C VAL A 72 5.67 0.73 -11.53
N ASP A 73 6.50 1.00 -12.53
CA ASP A 73 6.97 0.00 -13.48
C ASP A 73 8.00 -0.96 -12.86
N LYS A 74 8.41 -1.96 -13.64
CA LYS A 74 9.44 -2.96 -13.25
C LYS A 74 10.81 -2.36 -12.86
N ASN A 75 11.05 -1.10 -13.22
CA ASN A 75 12.27 -0.36 -12.91
C ASN A 75 12.05 0.63 -11.74
N ASN A 76 10.95 0.49 -10.99
CA ASN A 76 10.53 1.37 -9.90
C ASN A 76 10.28 2.82 -10.31
N ARG A 77 9.90 3.07 -11.57
CA ARG A 77 9.52 4.41 -12.05
C ARG A 77 8.01 4.62 -11.94
N PRO A 78 7.51 5.74 -11.42
CA PRO A 78 6.08 6.04 -11.39
C PRO A 78 5.44 5.95 -12.77
N ASP A 79 4.28 5.29 -12.84
CA ASP A 79 3.42 5.25 -14.01
C ASP A 79 2.22 6.18 -13.80
N LEU A 80 2.27 7.34 -14.47
CA LEU A 80 1.22 8.35 -14.42
C LEU A 80 0.10 8.13 -15.44
N THR A 81 0.13 7.04 -16.22
CA THR A 81 -0.88 6.74 -17.24
C THR A 81 -2.32 6.79 -16.70
N PRO A 82 -2.64 6.24 -15.50
CA PRO A 82 -3.98 6.34 -14.94
C PRO A 82 -4.41 7.79 -14.70
N LEU A 83 -3.51 8.62 -14.17
CA LEU A 83 -3.76 10.04 -13.93
C LEU A 83 -4.04 10.78 -15.25
N TYR A 84 -3.19 10.61 -16.26
CA TYR A 84 -3.40 11.26 -17.56
C TYR A 84 -4.75 10.88 -18.19
N LYS A 85 -5.15 9.61 -18.12
CA LYS A 85 -6.44 9.15 -18.66
C LYS A 85 -7.64 9.72 -17.89
N SER A 86 -7.52 9.84 -16.57
CA SER A 86 -8.55 10.49 -15.75
C SER A 86 -8.63 11.99 -16.01
N SER A 87 -7.49 12.68 -16.11
CA SER A 87 -7.43 14.09 -16.47
C SER A 87 -7.98 14.34 -17.88
N GLU A 88 -7.73 13.46 -18.85
CA GLU A 88 -8.35 13.54 -20.17
C GLU A 88 -9.88 13.44 -20.09
N SER A 89 -10.38 12.46 -19.32
CA SER A 89 -11.82 12.20 -19.19
C SER A 89 -12.54 13.40 -18.55
N VAL A 90 -11.97 13.94 -17.46
CA VAL A 90 -12.49 15.13 -16.79
C VAL A 90 -12.34 16.38 -17.67
N GLY A 91 -11.21 16.54 -18.36
CA GLY A 91 -10.96 17.68 -19.24
C GLY A 91 -12.02 17.83 -20.33
N LYS A 92 -12.54 16.73 -20.88
CA LYS A 92 -13.63 16.77 -21.89
C LYS A 92 -14.96 17.31 -21.35
N MET A 93 -15.19 17.23 -20.04
CA MET A 93 -16.44 17.63 -19.38
C MET A 93 -16.34 18.96 -18.63
N LEU A 94 -15.12 19.50 -18.51
CA LEU A 94 -14.80 20.63 -17.66
C LEU A 94 -15.47 21.93 -18.15
N LYS A 95 -16.07 22.68 -17.22
CA LYS A 95 -16.68 23.99 -17.45
C LYS A 95 -15.93 25.09 -16.70
N LYS A 96 -16.25 26.33 -17.08
CA LYS A 96 -15.71 27.52 -16.38
C LYS A 96 -16.18 27.54 -14.93
N GLY A 97 -15.23 27.67 -14.00
CA GLY A 97 -15.43 27.71 -12.56
C GLY A 97 -15.20 26.38 -11.86
N ASP A 98 -15.03 25.28 -12.60
CA ASP A 98 -14.89 23.94 -12.04
C ASP A 98 -13.55 23.74 -11.33
N ILE A 99 -13.54 22.83 -10.36
CA ILE A 99 -12.36 22.49 -9.55
C ILE A 99 -12.05 20.98 -9.69
N VAL A 100 -10.86 20.65 -10.17
CA VAL A 100 -10.38 19.25 -10.23
C VAL A 100 -9.44 18.98 -9.06
N ILE A 101 -9.78 18.03 -8.20
CA ILE A 101 -9.03 17.68 -7.00
C ILE A 101 -8.37 16.31 -7.18
N TYR A 102 -7.08 16.22 -6.92
CA TYR A 102 -6.33 14.96 -6.96
C TYR A 102 -6.06 14.43 -5.55
N GLU A 103 -6.33 13.14 -5.32
CA GLU A 103 -5.97 12.46 -4.06
C GLU A 103 -4.91 11.36 -4.24
N SER A 104 -4.63 10.99 -5.49
CA SER A 104 -3.60 10.01 -5.86
C SER A 104 -2.23 10.46 -5.36
N THR A 105 -1.47 9.55 -4.75
CA THR A 105 -0.10 9.83 -4.30
C THR A 105 0.82 10.08 -5.50
N VAL A 106 1.53 11.20 -5.48
CA VAL A 106 2.42 11.65 -6.56
C VAL A 106 3.66 12.35 -6.00
N TYR A 107 4.70 12.53 -6.83
CA TYR A 107 5.82 13.42 -6.48
C TYR A 107 5.41 14.90 -6.59
N PRO A 108 6.10 15.80 -5.88
CA PRO A 108 5.81 17.23 -5.95
C PRO A 108 5.89 17.78 -7.39
N GLY A 109 4.79 18.36 -7.84
CA GLY A 109 4.60 18.98 -9.14
C GLY A 109 3.73 18.21 -10.12
N VAL A 110 3.34 16.96 -9.87
CA VAL A 110 2.51 16.22 -10.84
C VAL A 110 1.18 16.90 -11.14
N THR A 111 0.48 17.40 -10.12
CA THR A 111 -0.84 18.02 -10.34
C THR A 111 -0.75 19.21 -11.31
N GLU A 112 0.23 20.10 -11.11
CA GLU A 112 0.37 21.34 -11.90
C GLU A 112 1.19 21.15 -13.19
N ASP A 113 2.26 20.36 -13.13
CA ASP A 113 3.21 20.25 -14.24
C ASP A 113 2.81 19.12 -15.24
N GLU A 114 2.03 18.13 -14.81
CA GLU A 114 1.67 16.95 -15.62
C GLU A 114 0.16 16.88 -15.93
N CYS A 115 -0.70 17.06 -14.93
CA CYS A 115 -2.15 16.89 -15.10
C CYS A 115 -2.85 18.12 -15.70
N VAL A 116 -2.45 19.33 -15.28
CA VAL A 116 -3.04 20.59 -15.82
C VAL A 116 -2.87 20.73 -17.34
N PRO A 117 -1.70 20.45 -17.95
CA PRO A 117 -1.57 20.51 -19.42
C PRO A 117 -2.55 19.59 -20.15
N VAL A 118 -2.88 18.43 -19.57
CA VAL A 118 -3.89 17.52 -20.12
C VAL A 118 -5.29 18.12 -19.99
N LEU A 119 -5.63 18.69 -18.83
CA LEU A 119 -6.91 19.37 -18.63
C LEU A 119 -7.11 20.54 -19.60
N GLU A 120 -6.10 21.41 -19.77
CA GLU A 120 -6.16 22.53 -20.72
C GLU A 120 -6.35 22.03 -22.16
N LYS A 121 -5.59 21.00 -22.56
CA LYS A 121 -5.65 20.43 -23.91
C LYS A 121 -7.05 19.91 -24.27
N TYR A 122 -7.70 19.19 -23.37
CA TYR A 122 -8.98 18.54 -23.66
C TYR A 122 -10.21 19.41 -23.39
N SER A 123 -10.09 20.41 -22.50
CA SER A 123 -11.17 21.37 -22.22
C SER A 123 -11.15 22.59 -23.12
N GLY A 124 -9.97 23.00 -23.60
CA GLY A 124 -9.75 24.31 -24.24
C GLY A 124 -9.88 25.49 -23.26
N LEU A 125 -9.99 25.22 -21.96
CA LEU A 125 -10.05 26.21 -20.90
C LEU A 125 -8.65 26.52 -20.38
N LYS A 126 -8.50 27.68 -19.74
CA LYS A 126 -7.22 28.13 -19.19
C LYS A 126 -7.13 27.94 -17.68
N PHE A 127 -6.02 27.35 -17.23
CA PHE A 127 -5.75 27.12 -15.82
C PHE A 127 -5.66 28.42 -15.02
N ASN A 128 -6.25 28.43 -13.81
CA ASN A 128 -6.35 29.57 -12.89
C ASN A 128 -7.12 30.79 -13.42
N GLU A 129 -7.78 30.67 -14.56
CA GLU A 129 -8.68 31.70 -15.12
C GLU A 129 -10.07 31.12 -15.34
N ASP A 130 -10.15 30.02 -16.10
CA ASP A 130 -11.40 29.34 -16.41
C ASP A 130 -11.64 28.14 -15.50
N PHE A 131 -10.62 27.39 -15.09
CA PHE A 131 -10.77 26.27 -14.15
C PHE A 131 -9.63 26.26 -13.14
N PHE A 132 -9.81 25.50 -12.06
CA PHE A 132 -8.85 25.42 -10.97
C PHE A 132 -8.58 23.98 -10.57
N VAL A 133 -7.49 23.77 -9.83
CA VAL A 133 -7.16 22.45 -9.31
C VAL A 133 -6.88 22.48 -7.81
N GLY A 134 -7.05 21.34 -7.16
CA GLY A 134 -6.73 21.12 -5.76
C GLY A 134 -6.04 19.78 -5.54
N TYR A 135 -5.52 19.59 -4.34
CA TYR A 135 -4.88 18.35 -3.94
C TYR A 135 -5.22 18.01 -2.49
N SER A 136 -5.54 16.75 -2.23
CA SER A 136 -5.86 16.26 -0.89
C SER A 136 -5.44 14.80 -0.73
N PRO A 137 -4.22 14.52 -0.28
CA PRO A 137 -3.70 13.15 -0.28
C PRO A 137 -4.45 12.26 0.69
N GLU A 138 -4.69 11.01 0.29
CA GLU A 138 -5.28 10.00 1.16
C GLU A 138 -4.26 9.55 2.24
N ARG A 139 -4.74 9.37 3.48
CA ARG A 139 -3.93 9.05 4.67
C ARG A 139 -4.53 7.93 5.54
N ILE A 140 -5.58 7.25 5.09
CA ILE A 140 -6.11 6.07 5.80
C ILE A 140 -5.17 4.86 5.78
N ASN A 141 -5.29 4.04 6.82
CA ASN A 141 -4.71 2.70 6.86
C ASN A 141 -5.81 1.66 6.58
N PRO A 142 -5.62 0.75 5.62
CA PRO A 142 -6.57 -0.33 5.38
C PRO A 142 -6.83 -1.17 6.64
N GLY A 143 -8.11 -1.37 6.97
CA GLY A 143 -8.56 -2.15 8.13
C GLY A 143 -8.47 -1.43 9.49
N ASP A 144 -8.08 -0.16 9.53
CA ASP A 144 -8.05 0.65 10.74
C ASP A 144 -9.45 1.18 11.07
N LYS A 145 -10.05 0.64 12.14
CA LYS A 145 -11.39 1.02 12.61
C LYS A 145 -11.36 2.21 13.57
N GLU A 146 -10.19 2.58 14.08
CA GLU A 146 -10.04 3.68 15.04
C GLU A 146 -9.79 5.00 14.30
N HIS A 147 -8.92 4.98 13.28
CA HIS A 147 -8.53 6.13 12.48
C HIS A 147 -9.22 6.13 11.10
N THR A 148 -10.55 6.18 11.11
CA THR A 148 -11.38 6.28 9.89
C THR A 148 -11.20 7.63 9.19
N VAL A 149 -11.61 7.74 7.91
CA VAL A 149 -11.48 8.96 7.07
C VAL A 149 -11.94 10.22 7.81
N GLU A 150 -13.11 10.17 8.44
CA GLU A 150 -13.71 11.30 9.15
C GLU A 150 -12.93 11.72 10.42
N LYS A 151 -12.12 10.83 11.00
CA LYS A 151 -11.40 11.00 12.28
C LYS A 151 -9.93 11.37 12.12
N ILE A 152 -9.42 11.40 10.88
CA ILE A 152 -8.04 11.81 10.60
C ILE A 152 -8.00 13.20 9.99
N LYS A 153 -7.04 14.02 10.43
CA LYS A 153 -6.87 15.36 9.88
C LYS A 153 -6.43 15.27 8.42
N LYS A 154 -7.21 15.81 7.50
CA LYS A 154 -6.94 15.76 6.06
C LYS A 154 -6.12 16.98 5.61
N VAL A 155 -5.10 16.76 4.78
CA VAL A 155 -4.32 17.85 4.17
C VAL A 155 -5.04 18.31 2.92
N THR A 156 -5.17 19.61 2.71
CA THR A 156 -5.87 20.22 1.57
C THR A 156 -4.98 21.29 0.95
N ALA A 157 -5.10 21.49 -0.37
CA ALA A 157 -4.44 22.56 -1.09
C ALA A 157 -5.23 22.94 -2.33
N GLY A 158 -5.05 24.17 -2.81
CA GLY A 158 -5.60 24.66 -4.06
C GLY A 158 -4.55 25.40 -4.88
N SER A 159 -4.80 25.53 -6.18
CA SER A 159 -3.91 26.21 -7.12
C SER A 159 -3.79 27.71 -6.88
N THR A 160 -4.74 28.29 -6.14
CA THR A 160 -4.67 29.65 -5.60
C THR A 160 -5.09 29.65 -4.13
N PRO A 161 -4.75 30.68 -3.33
CA PRO A 161 -5.20 30.77 -1.93
C PRO A 161 -6.72 30.73 -1.75
N GLU A 162 -7.48 31.26 -2.72
CA GLU A 162 -8.94 31.29 -2.69
C GLU A 162 -9.53 29.90 -2.97
N ILE A 163 -8.98 29.20 -3.96
CA ILE A 163 -9.36 27.83 -4.27
C ILE A 163 -8.95 26.89 -3.14
N GLY A 164 -7.79 27.12 -2.51
CA GLY A 164 -7.35 26.40 -1.33
C GLY A 164 -8.41 26.43 -0.22
N LYS A 165 -9.00 27.61 0.06
CA LYS A 165 -10.11 27.72 1.03
C LYS A 165 -11.38 26.99 0.60
N LYS A 166 -11.70 26.98 -0.69
CA LYS A 166 -12.88 26.24 -1.21
C LYS A 166 -12.70 24.72 -1.06
N VAL A 167 -11.54 24.21 -1.47
CA VAL A 167 -11.18 22.79 -1.33
C VAL A 167 -11.13 22.42 0.16
N ASP A 168 -10.55 23.27 1.00
CA ASP A 168 -10.50 23.06 2.45
C ASP A 168 -11.90 22.97 3.06
N ALA A 169 -12.80 23.90 2.69
CA ALA A 169 -14.19 23.88 3.15
C ALA A 169 -14.97 22.65 2.68
N LEU A 170 -14.73 22.18 1.44
CA LEU A 170 -15.33 20.97 0.90
C LEU A 170 -14.98 19.75 1.74
N TYR A 171 -13.70 19.55 2.07
CA TYR A 171 -13.31 18.42 2.91
C TYR A 171 -13.73 18.63 4.37
N ALA A 172 -13.64 19.85 4.90
CA ALA A 172 -14.06 20.15 6.26
C ALA A 172 -15.55 19.86 6.53
N SER A 173 -16.40 19.81 5.49
CA SER A 173 -17.81 19.45 5.67
C SER A 173 -18.03 17.99 6.04
N ILE A 174 -17.06 17.11 5.80
CA ILE A 174 -17.14 15.66 6.10
C ILE A 174 -16.06 15.18 7.08
N ILE A 175 -14.95 15.91 7.24
CA ILE A 175 -13.83 15.52 8.11
C ILE A 175 -13.98 16.14 9.51
N THR A 176 -14.52 15.36 10.45
CA THR A 176 -14.76 15.79 11.85
C THR A 176 -13.48 16.19 12.59
N ALA A 177 -12.34 15.56 12.28
CA ALA A 177 -11.03 15.89 12.86
C ALA A 177 -10.42 17.20 12.31
N GLY A 178 -11.11 17.84 11.34
CA GLY A 178 -10.68 19.05 10.67
C GLY A 178 -9.66 18.82 9.57
N THR A 179 -9.23 19.93 8.97
CA THR A 179 -8.34 19.95 7.81
C THR A 179 -7.08 20.77 8.10
N HIS A 180 -6.05 20.57 7.28
CA HIS A 180 -4.84 21.38 7.25
C HIS A 180 -4.64 21.92 5.84
N LEU A 181 -4.99 23.19 5.65
CA LEU A 181 -4.73 23.91 4.41
C LEU A 181 -3.23 24.18 4.25
N ALA A 182 -2.59 23.41 3.38
CA ALA A 182 -1.22 23.60 2.98
C ALA A 182 -1.09 24.86 2.11
N PRO A 183 0.09 25.54 2.14
CA PRO A 183 0.28 26.79 1.40
C PRO A 183 0.26 26.64 -0.12
N THR A 184 0.60 25.45 -0.64
CA THR A 184 0.58 25.14 -2.09
C THR A 184 0.29 23.66 -2.32
N ILE A 185 -0.12 23.30 -3.53
CA ILE A 185 -0.29 21.91 -3.96
C ILE A 185 1.03 21.14 -3.85
N LYS A 186 2.15 21.71 -4.31
CA LYS A 186 3.49 21.09 -4.22
C LYS A 186 3.87 20.74 -2.78
N VAL A 187 3.50 21.56 -1.79
CA VAL A 187 3.73 21.26 -0.37
C VAL A 187 2.84 20.12 0.12
N ALA A 188 1.57 20.05 -0.30
CA ALA A 188 0.68 18.95 0.06
C ALA A 188 1.10 17.62 -0.57
N GLU A 189 1.57 17.63 -1.83
CA GLU A 189 2.17 16.46 -2.50
C GLU A 189 3.43 15.99 -1.76
N ALA A 190 4.33 16.93 -1.43
CA ALA A 190 5.56 16.63 -0.70
C ALA A 190 5.30 16.03 0.70
N ALA A 191 4.30 16.55 1.41
CA ALA A 191 3.96 16.07 2.74
C ALA A 191 3.66 14.56 2.74
N LYS A 192 2.88 14.08 1.75
CA LYS A 192 2.53 12.66 1.64
C LYS A 192 3.75 11.78 1.39
N VAL A 193 4.64 12.19 0.49
CA VAL A 193 5.83 11.39 0.14
C VAL A 193 6.84 11.34 1.30
N ILE A 194 6.98 12.45 2.04
CA ILE A 194 7.88 12.51 3.21
C ILE A 194 7.41 11.57 4.32
N GLU A 195 6.11 11.47 4.59
CA GLU A 195 5.57 10.57 5.63
C GLU A 195 6.00 9.10 5.41
N ASN A 196 5.89 8.62 4.17
CA ASN A 196 6.26 7.25 3.82
C ASN A 196 7.77 7.06 3.69
N SER A 197 8.49 8.05 3.15
CA SER A 197 9.95 8.01 3.05
C SER A 197 10.62 7.99 4.43
N GLN A 198 10.14 8.82 5.37
CA GLN A 198 10.63 8.82 6.74
C GLN A 198 10.40 7.47 7.41
N ARG A 199 9.21 6.89 7.26
CA ARG A 199 8.89 5.57 7.81
C ARG A 199 9.81 4.49 7.24
N ASP A 200 9.99 4.46 5.92
CA ASP A 200 10.88 3.50 5.24
C ASP A 200 12.32 3.59 5.76
N ILE A 201 12.89 4.79 5.84
CA ILE A 201 14.26 5.02 6.33
C ILE A 201 14.42 4.58 7.78
N ASN A 202 13.45 4.87 8.65
CA ASN A 202 13.54 4.45 10.05
C ASN A 202 13.47 2.93 10.20
N ILE A 203 12.62 2.25 9.42
CA ILE A 203 12.59 0.79 9.42
C ILE A 203 13.91 0.23 8.85
N ALA A 204 14.46 0.85 7.79
CA ALA A 204 15.76 0.46 7.23
C ALA A 204 16.89 0.56 8.26
N PHE A 205 16.89 1.63 9.04
CA PHE A 205 17.84 1.82 10.13
C PHE A 205 17.71 0.71 11.18
N VAL A 206 16.48 0.39 11.63
CA VAL A 206 16.27 -0.68 12.61
C VAL A 206 16.60 -2.06 12.03
N ASN A 207 16.35 -2.30 10.75
CA ASN A 207 16.77 -3.51 10.03
C ASN A 207 18.31 -3.64 9.98
N GLU A 208 19.02 -2.55 9.73
CA GLU A 208 20.48 -2.53 9.78
C GLU A 208 21.01 -2.84 11.18
N LEU A 209 20.42 -2.23 12.21
CA LEU A 209 20.74 -2.53 13.60
C LEU A 209 20.50 -4.00 13.94
N ALA A 210 19.38 -4.60 13.50
CA ALA A 210 19.10 -6.02 13.71
C ALA A 210 20.21 -6.92 13.12
N LYS A 211 20.71 -6.59 11.92
CA LYS A 211 21.85 -7.30 11.32
C LYS A 211 23.14 -7.16 12.13
N ILE A 212 23.39 -5.98 12.69
CA ILE A 212 24.57 -5.71 13.52
C ILE A 212 24.47 -6.47 14.84
N PHE A 213 23.34 -6.36 15.53
CA PHE A 213 23.12 -7.01 16.82
C PHE A 213 23.15 -8.53 16.72
N ASN A 214 22.58 -9.11 15.66
CA ASN A 214 22.69 -10.54 15.42
C ASN A 214 24.16 -11.00 15.25
N LYS A 215 25.03 -10.20 14.62
CA LYS A 215 26.48 -10.49 14.55
C LYS A 215 27.18 -10.35 15.90
N MET A 216 26.64 -9.52 16.78
CA MET A 216 27.15 -9.32 18.14
C MET A 216 26.52 -10.29 19.15
N GLU A 217 25.62 -11.17 18.71
CA GLU A 217 24.84 -12.07 19.57
C GLU A 217 24.02 -11.31 20.63
N ILE A 218 23.48 -10.15 20.25
CA ILE A 218 22.61 -9.30 21.07
C ILE A 218 21.18 -9.38 20.53
N ASP A 219 20.22 -9.50 21.44
CA ASP A 219 18.80 -9.49 21.12
C ASP A 219 18.33 -8.08 20.70
N THR A 220 17.88 -7.95 19.46
CA THR A 220 17.38 -6.68 18.91
C THR A 220 16.18 -6.15 19.70
N ASN A 221 15.28 -7.01 20.18
CA ASN A 221 14.09 -6.58 20.88
C ASN A 221 14.42 -6.03 22.27
N ASP A 222 15.37 -6.64 22.99
CA ASP A 222 15.83 -6.17 24.29
C ASP A 222 16.51 -4.79 24.16
N VAL A 223 17.30 -4.59 23.11
CA VAL A 223 17.92 -3.29 22.82
C VAL A 223 16.87 -2.22 22.51
N LEU A 224 15.88 -2.55 21.68
CA LEU A 224 14.79 -1.62 21.34
C LEU A 224 13.89 -1.31 22.54
N GLU A 225 13.65 -2.27 23.43
CA GLU A 225 12.93 -2.05 24.69
C GLU A 225 13.71 -1.11 25.61
N ALA A 226 15.01 -1.37 25.80
CA ALA A 226 15.88 -0.51 26.60
C ALA A 226 15.98 0.91 26.01
N ALA A 227 16.15 1.05 24.70
CA ALA A 227 16.18 2.34 24.01
C ALA A 227 14.82 3.07 24.08
N GLY A 228 13.73 2.32 24.02
CA GLY A 228 12.34 2.80 24.13
C GLY A 228 12.00 3.44 25.47
N THR A 229 12.80 3.21 26.52
CA THR A 229 12.65 3.92 27.82
C THR A 229 12.88 5.43 27.69
N LYS A 230 13.57 5.89 26.64
CA LYS A 230 13.77 7.30 26.37
C LYS A 230 12.53 7.91 25.73
N TRP A 231 11.97 8.95 26.36
CA TRP A 231 10.69 9.58 26.02
C TRP A 231 10.51 10.03 24.56
N ASN A 232 11.60 10.32 23.84
CA ASN A 232 11.56 10.75 22.44
C ASN A 232 12.12 9.71 21.46
N PHE A 233 12.27 8.45 21.89
CA PHE A 233 12.67 7.37 21.00
C PHE A 233 11.52 6.99 20.07
N LEU A 234 11.79 6.94 18.77
CA LEU A 234 10.81 6.49 17.78
C LEU A 234 10.89 4.96 17.68
N ASN A 235 9.88 4.28 18.22
CA ASN A 235 9.90 2.83 18.40
C ASN A 235 9.51 2.05 17.11
N PHE A 236 10.39 2.08 16.12
CA PHE A 236 10.28 1.24 14.92
C PHE A 236 10.79 -0.19 15.21
N ARG A 237 10.27 -1.17 14.48
CA ARG A 237 10.64 -2.59 14.61
C ARG A 237 11.24 -3.11 13.30
N PRO A 238 12.20 -4.05 13.36
CA PRO A 238 12.74 -4.68 12.16
C PRO A 238 11.68 -5.58 11.51
N GLY A 239 11.88 -5.88 10.23
CA GLY A 239 11.03 -6.80 9.51
C GLY A 239 11.06 -6.63 8.00
N LEU A 240 10.14 -7.34 7.36
CA LEU A 240 9.95 -7.35 5.91
C LEU A 240 9.05 -6.17 5.50
N VAL A 241 9.58 -5.22 4.72
CA VAL A 241 8.89 -3.99 4.34
C VAL A 241 8.19 -4.14 2.98
N GLY A 242 6.94 -4.59 3.03
CA GLY A 242 6.07 -4.73 1.85
C GLY A 242 4.99 -3.66 1.71
N GLY A 243 3.98 -3.96 0.89
CA GLY A 243 2.79 -3.14 0.66
C GLY A 243 2.99 -2.01 -0.36
N HIS A 244 1.90 -1.33 -0.71
CA HIS A 244 1.89 -0.36 -1.84
C HIS A 244 2.57 0.97 -1.55
N CYS A 245 2.56 1.47 -0.32
CA CYS A 245 3.02 2.84 -0.07
C CYS A 245 4.50 2.89 0.35
N ILE A 246 4.88 2.22 1.44
CA ILE A 246 6.25 2.27 1.98
C ILE A 246 7.25 1.65 1.00
N GLY A 247 6.84 0.59 0.31
CA GLY A 247 7.64 -0.12 -0.68
C GLY A 247 7.92 0.67 -1.96
N VAL A 248 7.18 1.74 -2.23
CA VAL A 248 7.06 2.32 -3.57
C VAL A 248 7.21 3.85 -3.56
N ASP A 249 6.50 4.55 -2.68
CA ASP A 249 6.48 6.02 -2.60
C ASP A 249 7.89 6.66 -2.49
N PRO A 250 8.88 6.07 -1.78
CA PRO A 250 10.22 6.65 -1.74
C PRO A 250 10.89 6.77 -3.12
N TYR A 251 10.54 5.91 -4.08
CA TYR A 251 11.06 5.99 -5.44
C TYR A 251 10.53 7.20 -6.22
N TYR A 252 9.34 7.71 -5.90
CA TYR A 252 8.75 8.89 -6.55
C TYR A 252 9.64 10.12 -6.35
N LEU A 253 9.96 10.41 -5.09
CA LEU A 253 10.82 11.54 -4.76
C LEU A 253 12.25 11.30 -5.25
N ALA A 254 12.73 10.05 -5.19
CA ALA A 254 14.07 9.74 -5.64
C ALA A 254 14.25 9.93 -7.16
N GLN A 255 13.27 9.51 -7.96
CA GLN A 255 13.29 9.75 -9.40
C GLN A 255 13.21 11.25 -9.71
N LYS A 256 12.27 11.97 -9.07
CA LYS A 256 12.15 13.42 -9.30
C LYS A 256 13.43 14.17 -8.96
N ALA A 257 14.11 13.78 -7.88
CA ALA A 257 15.42 14.30 -7.52
C ALA A 257 16.47 14.04 -8.62
N GLN A 258 16.53 12.81 -9.15
CA GLN A 258 17.48 12.43 -10.20
C GLN A 258 17.24 13.19 -11.51
N GLU A 259 15.98 13.41 -11.89
CA GLU A 259 15.62 14.25 -13.06
C GLU A 259 16.12 15.69 -12.93
N LEU A 260 16.17 16.22 -11.70
CA LEU A 260 16.72 17.54 -11.37
C LEU A 260 18.24 17.54 -11.18
N GLY A 261 18.91 16.41 -11.45
CA GLY A 261 20.37 16.27 -11.32
C GLY A 261 20.88 16.02 -9.90
N TYR A 262 20.00 15.76 -8.92
CA TYR A 262 20.37 15.41 -7.55
C TYR A 262 20.25 13.91 -7.31
N HIS A 263 21.33 13.27 -6.83
CA HIS A 263 21.30 11.84 -6.49
C HIS A 263 20.99 11.65 -4.99
N PRO A 264 19.84 11.07 -4.62
CA PRO A 264 19.46 10.90 -3.23
C PRO A 264 20.18 9.71 -2.58
N GLU A 265 21.08 10.00 -1.64
CA GLU A 265 21.89 8.97 -0.95
C GLU A 265 21.09 8.17 0.08
N ILE A 266 20.31 8.86 0.94
CA ILE A 266 19.65 8.25 2.10
C ILE A 266 18.43 7.41 1.69
N ILE A 267 17.56 7.97 0.85
CA ILE A 267 16.32 7.30 0.42
C ILE A 267 16.63 5.97 -0.27
N LEU A 268 17.57 5.98 -1.21
CA LEU A 268 17.93 4.79 -1.96
C LEU A 268 18.72 3.77 -1.12
N ALA A 269 19.54 4.23 -0.16
CA ALA A 269 20.18 3.33 0.80
C ALA A 269 19.16 2.63 1.70
N GLY A 270 18.13 3.35 2.18
CA GLY A 270 17.04 2.78 2.96
C GLY A 270 16.31 1.67 2.20
N ARG A 271 15.94 1.95 0.94
CA ARG A 271 15.32 0.95 0.05
C ARG A 271 16.18 -0.30 -0.15
N ARG A 272 17.47 -0.12 -0.47
CA ARG A 272 18.41 -1.26 -0.63
C ARG A 272 18.50 -2.11 0.65
N MET A 273 18.53 -1.48 1.83
CA MET A 273 18.57 -2.22 3.10
C MET A 273 17.28 -3.02 3.30
N ASN A 274 16.12 -2.40 3.13
CA ASN A 274 14.81 -3.04 3.29
C ASN A 274 14.58 -4.17 2.27
N ASP A 275 14.92 -3.95 1.00
CA ASP A 275 14.77 -4.96 -0.06
C ASP A 275 15.71 -6.17 0.13
N SER A 276 16.82 -6.01 0.86
CA SER A 276 17.74 -7.11 1.18
C SER A 276 17.26 -8.03 2.32
N MET A 277 16.19 -7.67 3.04
CA MET A 277 15.79 -8.38 4.26
C MET A 277 15.27 -9.79 3.99
N GLY A 278 14.60 -10.03 2.86
CA GLY A 278 14.12 -11.37 2.50
C GLY A 278 15.26 -12.38 2.38
N GLN A 279 16.33 -12.00 1.68
CA GLN A 279 17.54 -12.82 1.54
C GLN A 279 18.25 -13.02 2.88
N TYR A 280 18.36 -11.95 3.67
CA TYR A 280 18.99 -12.02 4.99
C TYR A 280 18.26 -13.00 5.92
N VAL A 281 16.93 -12.89 6.05
CA VAL A 281 16.10 -13.79 6.87
C VAL A 281 16.26 -15.24 6.43
N ALA A 282 16.15 -15.52 5.13
CA ALA A 282 16.35 -16.88 4.63
C ALA A 282 17.75 -17.42 4.98
N SER A 283 18.80 -16.59 4.85
CA SER A 283 20.16 -16.98 5.22
C SER A 283 20.30 -17.31 6.71
N GLU A 284 19.58 -16.59 7.59
CA GLU A 284 19.57 -16.86 9.04
C GLU A 284 18.82 -18.17 9.36
N VAL A 285 17.71 -18.45 8.68
CA VAL A 285 17.01 -19.74 8.77
C VAL A 285 17.95 -20.88 8.36
N ILE A 286 18.67 -20.73 7.24
CA ILE A 286 19.63 -21.73 6.77
C ILE A 286 20.76 -21.95 7.78
N LYS A 287 21.35 -20.88 8.33
CA LYS A 287 22.38 -20.99 9.37
C LYS A 287 21.85 -21.68 10.62
N LEU A 288 20.63 -21.37 11.05
CA LEU A 288 19.99 -21.99 12.20
C LEU A 288 19.79 -23.49 11.98
N MET A 289 19.30 -23.89 10.81
CA MET A 289 19.17 -25.31 10.45
C MET A 289 20.52 -26.03 10.51
N LEU A 290 21.57 -25.45 9.90
CA LEU A 290 22.91 -26.04 9.90
C LEU A 290 23.51 -26.15 11.31
N LYS A 291 23.31 -25.14 12.17
CA LYS A 291 23.74 -25.17 13.58
C LYS A 291 23.04 -26.27 14.40
N ASN A 292 21.89 -26.76 13.93
CA ASN A 292 21.11 -27.84 14.56
C ASN A 292 21.20 -29.16 13.76
N ASP A 293 22.23 -29.32 12.93
CA ASP A 293 22.49 -30.52 12.12
C ASP A 293 21.33 -30.91 11.17
N LEU A 294 20.50 -29.94 10.77
CA LEU A 294 19.41 -30.14 9.82
C LEU A 294 19.89 -29.91 8.40
N LYS A 295 19.64 -30.90 7.54
CA LYS A 295 19.93 -30.82 6.10
C LYS A 295 18.98 -29.83 5.43
N VAL A 296 19.52 -28.83 4.74
CA VAL A 296 18.73 -27.79 4.03
C VAL A 296 18.14 -28.30 2.71
N LYS A 297 18.96 -28.89 1.84
CA LYS A 297 18.52 -29.36 0.52
C LYS A 297 17.50 -30.50 0.67
N GLY A 298 16.27 -30.24 0.24
CA GLY A 298 15.15 -31.15 0.33
C GLY A 298 14.40 -31.15 1.66
N ALA A 299 14.77 -30.29 2.62
CA ALA A 299 14.01 -30.10 3.85
C ALA A 299 12.60 -29.58 3.56
N ASN A 300 11.64 -29.99 4.38
CA ASN A 300 10.30 -29.42 4.38
C ASN A 300 10.27 -28.24 5.33
N ILE A 301 10.00 -27.04 4.82
CA ILE A 301 9.90 -25.80 5.61
C ILE A 301 8.47 -25.28 5.56
N LEU A 302 7.88 -25.02 6.73
CA LEU A 302 6.59 -24.34 6.85
C LEU A 302 6.83 -22.84 6.96
N VAL A 303 6.26 -22.06 6.06
CA VAL A 303 6.20 -20.59 6.18
C VAL A 303 4.79 -20.22 6.63
N LEU A 304 4.71 -19.57 7.80
CA LEU A 304 3.48 -19.07 8.39
C LEU A 304 3.29 -17.60 7.96
N GLY A 305 2.24 -17.37 7.18
CA GLY A 305 1.90 -16.05 6.63
C GLY A 305 2.54 -15.78 5.27
N ILE A 306 1.80 -15.09 4.41
CA ILE A 306 2.25 -14.59 3.10
C ILE A 306 1.62 -13.24 2.76
N THR A 307 0.65 -12.76 3.53
CA THR A 307 0.06 -11.43 3.32
C THR A 307 1.09 -10.32 3.54
N PHE A 308 0.79 -9.10 3.08
CA PHE A 308 1.70 -7.97 3.26
C PHE A 308 1.72 -7.46 4.72
N LYS A 309 0.62 -7.68 5.45
CA LYS A 309 0.41 -7.21 6.83
C LYS A 309 -0.42 -8.25 7.59
N GLU A 310 -0.13 -8.35 8.88
CA GLU A 310 -0.91 -9.14 9.82
C GLU A 310 -2.40 -8.78 9.81
N ASN A 311 -3.23 -9.82 9.96
CA ASN A 311 -4.69 -9.70 10.11
C ASN A 311 -5.41 -9.02 8.92
N CYS A 312 -4.80 -9.06 7.73
CA CYS A 312 -5.35 -8.55 6.48
C CYS A 312 -5.14 -9.59 5.36
N PRO A 313 -6.11 -9.82 4.45
CA PRO A 313 -5.98 -10.84 3.40
C PRO A 313 -5.13 -10.40 2.20
N ASP A 314 -4.70 -9.13 2.13
CA ASP A 314 -3.99 -8.59 0.96
C ASP A 314 -2.56 -9.14 0.86
N VAL A 315 -2.22 -9.67 -0.31
CA VAL A 315 -0.94 -10.32 -0.60
C VAL A 315 -0.06 -9.48 -1.52
N ARG A 316 -0.52 -8.32 -1.98
CA ARG A 316 0.20 -7.50 -2.96
C ARG A 316 1.47 -6.89 -2.37
N ASN A 317 2.55 -6.93 -3.14
CA ASN A 317 3.89 -6.47 -2.74
C ASN A 317 4.34 -6.97 -1.36
N THR A 318 3.95 -8.19 -0.96
CA THR A 318 4.47 -8.80 0.27
C THR A 318 5.94 -9.16 0.08
N LYS A 319 6.75 -9.00 1.12
CA LYS A 319 8.17 -9.38 1.11
C LYS A 319 8.43 -10.75 1.74
N ALA A 320 7.38 -11.41 2.24
CA ALA A 320 7.45 -12.82 2.64
C ALA A 320 7.77 -13.74 1.44
N VAL A 321 7.37 -13.36 0.22
CA VAL A 321 7.71 -14.11 -1.01
C VAL A 321 9.21 -14.15 -1.27
N ASP A 322 9.96 -13.12 -0.87
CA ASP A 322 11.40 -13.09 -1.08
C ASP A 322 12.09 -14.13 -0.18
N VAL A 323 11.61 -14.29 1.06
CA VAL A 323 12.04 -15.37 1.96
C VAL A 323 11.73 -16.75 1.37
N VAL A 324 10.49 -16.95 0.88
CA VAL A 324 10.07 -18.22 0.27
C VAL A 324 10.93 -18.58 -0.93
N LYS A 325 11.11 -17.65 -1.87
CA LYS A 325 11.89 -17.85 -3.08
C LYS A 325 13.35 -18.15 -2.75
N GLU A 326 13.93 -17.43 -1.80
CA GLU A 326 15.31 -17.66 -1.38
C GLU A 326 15.48 -19.05 -0.74
N LEU A 327 14.58 -19.46 0.15
CA LEU A 327 14.59 -20.81 0.74
C LEU A 327 14.47 -21.91 -0.35
N GLN A 328 13.62 -21.70 -1.36
CA GLN A 328 13.50 -22.60 -2.52
C GLN A 328 14.79 -22.65 -3.34
N GLN A 329 15.53 -21.55 -3.49
CA GLN A 329 16.83 -21.53 -4.18
C GLN A 329 17.89 -22.38 -3.48
N TYR A 330 17.86 -22.47 -2.15
CA TYR A 330 18.68 -23.44 -1.38
C TYR A 330 18.22 -24.90 -1.54
N GLY A 331 17.14 -25.13 -2.30
CA GLY A 331 16.58 -26.45 -2.59
C GLY A 331 15.65 -26.98 -1.50
N ALA A 332 15.14 -26.13 -0.61
CA ALA A 332 14.12 -26.51 0.36
C ALA A 332 12.73 -26.64 -0.30
N LYS A 333 11.90 -27.52 0.25
CA LYS A 333 10.50 -27.69 -0.11
C LYS A 333 9.66 -26.83 0.83
N VAL A 334 9.20 -25.68 0.33
CA VAL A 334 8.44 -24.72 1.14
C VAL A 334 6.95 -24.99 1.02
N THR A 335 6.26 -25.08 2.16
CA THR A 335 4.80 -25.05 2.25
C THR A 335 4.41 -23.73 2.90
N ILE A 336 3.52 -22.98 2.24
CA ILE A 336 3.01 -21.71 2.74
C ILE A 336 1.63 -21.96 3.34
N TYR A 337 1.45 -21.59 4.60
CA TYR A 337 0.16 -21.64 5.28
C TYR A 337 -0.20 -20.23 5.73
N ASP A 338 -1.34 -19.75 5.23
CA ASP A 338 -1.91 -18.47 5.62
C ASP A 338 -3.44 -18.58 5.61
N PRO A 339 -4.11 -18.41 6.77
CA PRO A 339 -5.56 -18.57 6.86
C PRO A 339 -6.32 -17.44 6.14
N LEU A 340 -5.71 -16.28 5.93
CA LEU A 340 -6.36 -15.09 5.37
C LEU A 340 -6.08 -14.93 3.87
N ALA A 341 -4.90 -15.30 3.39
CA ALA A 341 -4.49 -15.14 1.99
C ALA A 341 -5.34 -15.98 1.02
N ASN A 342 -5.80 -15.39 -0.09
CA ASN A 342 -6.47 -16.14 -1.16
C ASN A 342 -5.44 -16.94 -2.00
N PRO A 343 -5.51 -18.28 -2.07
CA PRO A 343 -4.57 -19.09 -2.85
C PRO A 343 -4.52 -18.73 -4.34
N ALA A 344 -5.65 -18.38 -4.95
CA ALA A 344 -5.69 -18.01 -6.36
C ALA A 344 -4.93 -16.70 -6.62
N GLU A 345 -5.06 -15.71 -5.73
CA GLU A 345 -4.33 -14.44 -5.82
C GLU A 345 -2.83 -14.64 -5.63
N VAL A 346 -2.41 -15.43 -4.63
CA VAL A 346 -0.97 -15.72 -4.41
C VAL A 346 -0.34 -16.43 -5.62
N LYS A 347 -1.07 -17.38 -6.23
CA LYS A 347 -0.62 -18.06 -7.44
C LYS A 347 -0.54 -17.12 -8.64
N HIS A 348 -1.53 -16.26 -8.82
CA HIS A 348 -1.54 -15.26 -9.89
C HIS A 348 -0.37 -14.27 -9.77
N GLU A 349 -0.17 -13.69 -8.58
CA GLU A 349 0.82 -12.64 -8.37
C GLU A 349 2.26 -13.17 -8.31
N TYR A 350 2.48 -14.36 -7.76
CA TYR A 350 3.83 -14.85 -7.45
C TYR A 350 4.18 -16.22 -8.00
N ASN A 351 3.23 -16.91 -8.64
CA ASN A 351 3.37 -18.31 -9.05
C ASN A 351 3.80 -19.23 -7.87
N LEU A 352 3.26 -18.95 -6.68
CA LEU A 352 3.47 -19.73 -5.46
C LEU A 352 2.16 -20.38 -5.02
N GLU A 353 2.26 -21.59 -4.47
CA GLU A 353 1.12 -22.30 -3.88
C GLU A 353 1.05 -21.98 -2.38
N THR A 354 -0.13 -21.57 -1.91
CA THR A 354 -0.43 -21.38 -0.48
C THR A 354 -1.70 -22.13 -0.11
N THR A 355 -1.84 -22.52 1.15
CA THR A 355 -3.01 -23.21 1.68
C THR A 355 -3.65 -22.44 2.83
N LYS A 356 -4.98 -22.43 2.86
CA LYS A 356 -5.79 -22.02 4.03
C LYS A 356 -6.07 -23.19 4.97
N THR A 357 -5.85 -24.43 4.52
CA THR A 357 -6.01 -25.63 5.33
C THR A 357 -4.73 -25.89 6.10
N ILE A 358 -4.88 -26.11 7.41
CA ILE A 358 -3.77 -26.46 8.31
C ILE A 358 -3.03 -27.69 7.76
N PRO A 359 -1.71 -27.59 7.49
CA PRO A 359 -0.94 -28.72 7.01
C PRO A 359 -0.87 -29.85 8.05
N THR A 360 -1.04 -31.10 7.61
CA THR A 360 -0.91 -32.29 8.47
C THR A 360 0.50 -32.86 8.52
N GLN A 361 1.35 -32.46 7.56
CA GLN A 361 2.74 -32.91 7.49
C GLN A 361 3.60 -32.25 8.59
N LYS A 362 4.69 -32.92 8.94
CA LYS A 362 5.70 -32.39 9.87
C LYS A 362 6.87 -31.77 9.11
N PHE A 363 7.47 -30.75 9.70
CA PHE A 363 8.48 -29.89 9.07
C PHE A 363 9.83 -29.93 9.80
N ASP A 364 10.91 -29.71 9.05
CA ASP A 364 12.27 -29.57 9.57
C ASP A 364 12.52 -28.14 10.07
N ALA A 365 11.82 -27.15 9.49
CA ALA A 365 11.84 -25.78 9.98
C ALA A 365 10.47 -25.12 9.84
N ILE A 366 10.17 -24.19 10.75
CA ILE A 366 9.00 -23.32 10.72
C ILE A 366 9.48 -21.88 10.73
N VAL A 367 8.95 -21.03 9.86
CA VAL A 367 9.32 -19.63 9.74
C VAL A 367 8.06 -18.77 9.86
N LEU A 368 7.95 -17.97 10.92
CA LEU A 368 6.88 -16.99 11.06
C LEU A 368 7.26 -15.70 10.33
N THR A 369 6.61 -15.42 9.21
CA THR A 369 6.89 -14.19 8.43
C THR A 369 5.86 -13.09 8.69
N VAL A 370 4.62 -13.45 9.02
CA VAL A 370 3.53 -12.50 9.34
C VAL A 370 2.86 -12.91 10.64
N ALA A 371 2.71 -11.97 11.58
CA ALA A 371 2.18 -12.22 12.93
C ALA A 371 0.64 -12.11 12.99
N HIS A 372 -0.07 -12.97 12.26
CA HIS A 372 -1.53 -13.08 12.42
C HIS A 372 -1.89 -13.55 13.83
N LYS A 373 -3.03 -13.07 14.36
CA LYS A 373 -3.52 -13.44 15.69
C LYS A 373 -3.65 -14.96 15.85
N GLU A 374 -4.08 -15.65 14.79
CA GLU A 374 -4.23 -17.10 14.74
C GLU A 374 -2.92 -17.83 15.00
N PHE A 375 -1.77 -17.27 14.61
CA PHE A 375 -0.46 -17.89 14.81
C PHE A 375 0.08 -17.67 16.22
N LEU A 376 -0.33 -16.60 16.90
CA LEU A 376 0.14 -16.29 18.26
C LEU A 376 -0.38 -17.28 19.31
N THR A 377 -1.49 -17.97 19.02
CA THR A 377 -2.09 -18.97 19.91
C THR A 377 -1.99 -20.39 19.38
N MET A 378 -1.30 -20.58 18.25
CA MET A 378 -1.18 -21.87 17.59
C MET A 378 -0.09 -22.72 18.25
N ASP A 379 -0.42 -23.96 18.60
CA ASP A 379 0.60 -24.92 19.05
C ASP A 379 1.49 -25.32 17.87
N LEU A 380 2.74 -24.85 17.85
CA LEU A 380 3.68 -25.12 16.78
C LEU A 380 4.27 -26.55 16.84
N ASP A 381 4.20 -27.23 17.99
CA ASP A 381 4.73 -28.59 18.14
C ASP A 381 3.96 -29.61 17.27
N VAL A 382 2.70 -29.31 16.94
CA VAL A 382 1.92 -30.13 16.00
C VAL A 382 2.49 -30.12 14.58
N PHE A 383 3.35 -29.16 14.23
CA PHE A 383 4.03 -29.11 12.92
C PHE A 383 5.47 -29.58 12.98
N LYS A 384 6.10 -29.65 14.15
CA LYS A 384 7.52 -29.99 14.28
C LYS A 384 7.77 -31.48 14.08
N LYS A 385 8.80 -31.81 13.31
CA LYS A 385 9.48 -33.11 13.41
C LYS A 385 10.22 -33.21 14.75
N GLN A 386 10.70 -34.41 15.08
CA GLN A 386 11.49 -34.65 16.30
C GLN A 386 12.70 -33.70 16.42
N HIS A 387 13.35 -33.42 15.29
CA HIS A 387 14.38 -32.38 15.17
C HIS A 387 13.85 -31.30 14.22
N SER A 388 13.54 -30.13 14.77
CA SER A 388 12.99 -29.01 14.02
C SER A 388 13.42 -27.70 14.65
N VAL A 389 13.56 -26.67 13.82
CA VAL A 389 13.82 -25.30 14.28
C VAL A 389 12.65 -24.38 13.96
N VAL A 390 12.47 -23.34 14.77
CA VAL A 390 11.48 -22.28 14.59
C VAL A 390 12.22 -20.94 14.50
N TYR A 391 11.99 -20.20 13.42
CA TYR A 391 12.54 -18.86 13.21
C TYR A 391 11.42 -17.83 13.20
N ASP A 392 11.56 -16.80 14.02
CA ASP A 392 10.55 -15.75 14.16
C ASP A 392 11.03 -14.41 13.59
N VAL A 393 10.51 -14.04 12.43
CA VAL A 393 10.85 -12.77 11.77
C VAL A 393 10.25 -11.58 12.50
N LYS A 394 9.18 -11.79 13.28
CA LYS A 394 8.41 -10.73 13.96
C LYS A 394 8.79 -10.56 15.43
N GLY A 395 9.45 -11.56 16.02
CA GLY A 395 9.92 -11.55 17.40
C GLY A 395 8.78 -11.57 18.43
N VAL A 396 7.68 -12.26 18.12
CA VAL A 396 6.44 -12.34 18.92
C VAL A 396 6.18 -13.73 19.53
N LEU A 397 6.91 -14.76 19.13
CA LEU A 397 6.75 -16.15 19.59
C LEU A 397 7.50 -16.46 20.89
N ASN A 398 8.30 -15.52 21.41
CA ASN A 398 9.07 -15.66 22.64
C ASN A 398 9.85 -17.00 22.69
N GLU A 399 9.66 -17.79 23.75
CA GLU A 399 10.36 -19.06 23.99
C GLU A 399 10.03 -20.16 22.96
N TRP A 400 8.98 -20.00 22.15
CA TRP A 400 8.65 -20.96 21.10
C TRP A 400 9.57 -20.86 19.88
N ALA A 401 10.34 -19.77 19.76
CA ALA A 401 11.31 -19.58 18.67
C ALA A 401 12.72 -20.00 19.09
N ASN A 402 13.43 -20.70 18.22
CA ASN A 402 14.85 -21.02 18.42
C ASN A 402 15.76 -19.83 18.07
N ALA A 403 15.33 -18.98 17.14
CA ALA A 403 15.95 -17.71 16.83
C ALA A 403 14.91 -16.73 16.28
N LYS A 404 15.25 -15.45 16.28
CA LYS A 404 14.43 -14.36 15.77
C LYS A 404 15.29 -13.32 15.04
N LEU A 405 14.63 -12.43 14.31
CA LEU A 405 15.29 -11.36 13.54
C LEU A 405 15.93 -10.29 14.43
#